data_AF-A0A7W4ACH1-F1
#
_entry.id   AF-A0A7W4ACH1-F1
#
_cell.length_a   1.000
_cell.length_b   1.000
_cell.length_c   1.000
_cell.angle_alpha   90.00
_cell.angle_beta   90.00
_cell.angle_gamma   90.00
#
_symmetry.space_group_name_H-M   'P 1'
#
loop_
_entity.id
_entity.type
_entity.pdbx_description
1 polymer ?
#
loop_
_entity_poly.entity_id
_entity_poly.type
_entity_poly.pdbx_seq_one_letter_code
_entity_poly.pdbx_strand_id
1 'polypeptide(L)'
;MKEIMVYGTVILCFFCYGLWPFIASALLVFISDDPTLGIISLVIWSIAVTIQIIAMWQIFKRNSKGLHLFFSVVFLYVFLYAGDSLIVSLESNAVFSFSNIINKAIYPLFAAWALYFSDAKDFFIKPTES
;
A
#
# COMPACT_ATOMS: atom_id res chain seq x y z
N MET A 1 -20.40 -11.95 4.42
CA MET A 1 -19.44 -12.27 3.34
C MET A 1 -18.72 -11.01 2.83
N LYS A 2 -19.44 -9.97 2.42
CA LYS A 2 -18.89 -8.69 1.93
C LYS A 2 -17.93 -8.01 2.94
N GLU A 3 -18.29 -7.95 4.22
CA GLU A 3 -17.45 -7.33 5.26
C GLU A 3 -16.12 -8.04 5.47
N ILE A 4 -16.14 -9.37 5.51
CA ILE A 4 -14.92 -10.19 5.66
C ILE A 4 -13.99 -9.96 4.47
N MET A 5 -14.55 -9.86 3.26
CA MET A 5 -13.77 -9.55 2.05
C MET A 5 -13.14 -8.16 2.15
N VAL A 6 -13.92 -7.13 2.54
CA VAL A 6 -13.41 -5.75 2.70
C VAL A 6 -12.30 -5.70 3.76
N TYR A 7 -12.56 -6.20 4.96
CA TYR A 7 -11.60 -6.16 6.06
C TYR A 7 -10.37 -7.01 5.76
N GLY A 8 -10.55 -8.22 5.23
CA GLY A 8 -9.45 -9.10 4.86
C GLY A 8 -8.54 -8.50 3.80
N THR A 9 -9.10 -7.97 2.70
CA THR A 9 -8.32 -7.33 1.64
C THR A 9 -7.57 -6.10 2.15
N VAL A 10 -8.22 -5.24 2.93
CA VAL A 10 -7.60 -4.02 3.48
C VAL A 10 -6.48 -4.37 4.45
N ILE A 11 -6.70 -5.33 5.37
CA ILE A 11 -5.69 -5.78 6.33
C ILE A 11 -4.49 -6.40 5.60
N LEU A 12 -4.73 -7.30 4.65
CA LEU A 12 -3.64 -7.92 3.87
C LEU A 12 -2.84 -6.87 3.09
N CYS A 13 -3.52 -5.93 2.42
CA CYS A 13 -2.84 -4.81 1.74
C CYS A 13 -2.00 -3.99 2.71
N PHE A 14 -2.53 -3.67 3.89
CA PHE A 14 -1.81 -2.91 4.91
C PHE A 14 -0.53 -3.64 5.35
N PHE A 15 -0.61 -4.94 5.62
CA PHE A 15 0.55 -5.74 6.00
C PHE A 15 1.62 -5.77 4.90
N CYS A 16 1.23 -6.06 3.66
CA CYS A 16 2.18 -6.22 2.56
C CYS A 16 2.77 -4.90 2.05
N TYR A 17 1.99 -3.81 2.07
CA TYR A 17 2.34 -2.55 1.40
C TYR A 17 2.52 -1.36 2.33
N GLY A 18 2.25 -1.50 3.63
CA GLY A 18 2.48 -0.48 4.64
C GLY A 18 3.42 -0.97 5.73
N LEU A 19 3.02 -2.02 6.45
CA LEU A 19 3.78 -2.53 7.59
C LEU A 19 5.10 -3.17 7.18
N TRP A 20 5.12 -3.96 6.10
CA TRP A 20 6.35 -4.61 5.64
C TRP A 20 7.45 -3.61 5.22
N PRO A 21 7.19 -2.59 4.39
CA PRO A 21 8.17 -1.56 4.07
C PRO A 21 8.64 -0.76 5.31
N PHE A 22 7.74 -0.53 6.27
CA PHE A 22 8.09 0.10 7.54
C PHE A 22 9.06 -0.76 8.37
N ILE A 23 8.77 -2.05 8.53
CA ILE A 23 9.67 -3.00 9.22
C ILE A 23 11.01 -3.10 8.50
N ALA A 24 11.02 -3.20 7.16
CA ALA A 24 12.25 -3.24 6.38
C ALA A 24 13.11 -1.98 6.61
N SER A 25 12.48 -0.80 6.69
CA SER A 25 13.17 0.45 7.00
C SER A 25 13.75 0.46 8.42
N ALA A 26 13.00 -0.04 9.40
CA ALA A 26 13.47 -0.17 10.77
C ALA A 26 14.67 -1.12 10.84
N LEU A 27 14.60 -2.28 10.19
CA LEU A 27 15.72 -3.23 10.11
C LEU A 27 16.95 -2.61 9.46
N LEU A 28 16.77 -1.79 8.41
CA LEU A 28 17.88 -1.12 7.75
C LEU A 28 18.61 -0.19 8.73
N VAL A 29 17.89 0.59 9.54
CA VAL A 29 18.48 1.44 10.60
C VAL A 29 19.33 0.63 11.59
N PHE A 30 18.88 -0.58 11.96
CA PHE A 30 19.59 -1.40 12.94
C PHE A 30 20.83 -2.13 12.40
N ILE A 31 20.89 -2.38 11.09
CA ILE A 31 21.91 -3.24 10.48
C ILE A 31 22.97 -2.42 9.70
N SER A 32 22.65 -1.20 9.27
CA SER A 32 23.55 -0.37 8.46
C SER A 32 24.60 0.39 9.28
N ASP A 33 25.84 0.44 8.80
CA ASP A 33 26.90 1.28 9.37
C ASP A 33 26.60 2.79 9.23
N ASP A 34 25.93 3.20 8.15
CA ASP A 34 25.34 4.54 7.98
C ASP A 34 23.80 4.45 7.96
N PRO A 35 23.12 4.78 9.07
CA PRO A 35 21.67 4.65 9.19
C PRO A 35 20.88 5.76 8.51
N THR A 36 21.52 6.75 7.88
CA THR A 36 20.85 7.94 7.35
C THR A 36 19.71 7.60 6.39
N LEU A 37 19.95 6.72 5.41
CA LEU A 37 18.93 6.27 4.47
C LEU A 37 17.80 5.50 5.16
N GLY A 38 18.15 4.66 6.14
CA GLY A 38 17.18 3.92 6.95
C GLY A 38 16.26 4.84 7.73
N ILE A 39 16.81 5.91 8.34
CA ILE A 39 16.05 6.89 9.12
C ILE A 39 15.09 7.66 8.22
N ILE A 40 15.56 8.14 7.05
CA ILE A 40 14.71 8.85 6.09
C ILE A 40 13.57 7.95 5.62
N SER A 41 13.88 6.72 5.23
CA SER A 41 12.88 5.72 4.82
C SER A 41 11.89 5.45 5.95
N LEU A 42 12.37 5.27 7.18
CA LEU A 42 11.53 5.00 8.36
C LEU A 42 10.54 6.14 8.63
N VAL A 43 10.96 7.40 8.50
CA VAL A 43 10.07 8.57 8.66
C VAL A 43 8.97 8.57 7.61
N ILE A 44 9.33 8.36 6.34
CA ILE A 44 8.35 8.30 5.23
C ILE A 44 7.34 7.19 5.49
N TRP A 45 7.81 5.99 5.84
CA TRP A 45 6.94 4.85 6.11
C TRP A 45 6.11 4.99 7.38
N SER A 46 6.62 5.68 8.41
CA SER A 46 5.84 6.01 9.62
C SER A 46 4.61 6.85 9.28
N ILE A 47 4.81 7.88 8.44
CA ILE A 47 3.72 8.75 7.98
C ILE A 47 2.73 7.94 7.13
N ALA A 48 3.24 7.16 6.17
CA ALA A 48 2.41 6.31 5.31
C ALA A 48 1.55 5.31 6.09
N VAL A 49 2.14 4.60 7.07
CA VAL A 49 1.44 3.67 7.96
C VAL A 49 0.37 4.40 8.78
N THR A 50 0.68 5.56 9.33
CA THR A 50 -0.28 6.36 10.11
C THR A 50 -1.49 6.77 9.26
N ILE A 51 -1.23 7.27 8.04
CA ILE A 51 -2.26 7.65 7.08
C ILE A 51 -3.11 6.42 6.70
N GLN A 52 -2.49 5.26 6.46
CA GLN A 52 -3.21 4.02 6.16
C GLN A 52 -4.08 3.55 7.33
N ILE A 53 -3.62 3.63 8.58
CA ILE A 53 -4.43 3.29 9.77
C ILE A 53 -5.67 4.19 9.87
N ILE A 54 -5.51 5.49 9.65
CA ILE A 54 -6.63 6.44 9.61
C ILE A 54 -7.60 6.07 8.48
N ALA A 55 -7.08 5.72 7.31
CA ALA A 55 -7.87 5.27 6.16
C ALA A 55 -8.67 4.00 6.47
N MET A 56 -8.02 3.00 7.09
CA MET A 56 -8.65 1.75 7.53
C MET A 56 -9.79 2.02 8.49
N TRP A 57 -9.61 2.94 9.44
CA TRP A 57 -10.69 3.33 10.35
C TRP A 57 -11.88 3.94 9.59
N GLN A 58 -11.63 4.83 8.62
CA GLN A 58 -12.69 5.36 7.77
C GLN A 58 -13.40 4.26 6.97
N ILE A 59 -12.64 3.30 6.43
CA ILE A 59 -13.17 2.14 5.71
C ILE A 59 -14.08 1.32 6.62
N PHE A 60 -13.64 1.00 7.84
CA PHE A 60 -14.44 0.19 8.79
C PHE A 60 -15.69 0.93 9.27
N LYS A 61 -15.69 2.27 9.22
CA LYS A 61 -16.88 3.11 9.38
C LYS A 61 -17.72 3.23 8.10
N ARG A 62 -17.48 2.39 7.09
CA ARG A 62 -18.18 2.38 5.79
C ARG A 62 -18.07 3.70 5.02
N ASN A 63 -16.98 4.45 5.24
CA ASN A 63 -16.70 5.68 4.48
C ASN A 63 -15.76 5.36 3.30
N SER A 64 -16.29 5.45 2.08
CA SER A 64 -15.55 5.18 0.85
C SER A 64 -14.39 6.15 0.58
N LYS A 65 -14.37 7.34 1.19
CA LYS A 65 -13.19 8.24 1.12
C LYS A 65 -11.94 7.59 1.70
N GLY A 66 -12.11 6.71 2.70
CA GLY A 66 -11.02 5.93 3.28
C GLY A 66 -10.36 5.00 2.27
N LEU A 67 -11.13 4.39 1.34
CA LEU A 67 -10.56 3.54 0.28
C LEU A 67 -9.61 4.32 -0.63
N HIS A 68 -10.00 5.53 -1.05
CA HIS A 68 -9.18 6.33 -1.96
C HIS A 68 -7.86 6.71 -1.31
N LEU A 69 -7.91 7.15 -0.06
CA LEU A 69 -6.74 7.54 0.70
C LEU A 69 -5.85 6.32 0.99
N PHE A 70 -6.44 5.17 1.33
CA PHE A 70 -5.72 3.92 1.56
C PHE A 70 -4.96 3.47 0.31
N PHE A 71 -5.65 3.33 -0.82
CA PHE A 71 -5.03 2.86 -2.06
C PHE A 71 -4.05 3.89 -2.64
N SER A 72 -4.27 5.19 -2.46
CA SER A 72 -3.27 6.21 -2.86
C SER A 72 -1.92 5.95 -2.18
N VAL A 73 -1.90 5.64 -0.89
CA VAL A 73 -0.66 5.33 -0.18
C VAL A 73 -0.08 3.97 -0.62
N VAL A 74 -0.93 2.97 -0.87
CA VAL A 74 -0.46 1.67 -1.41
C VAL A 74 0.20 1.86 -2.79
N PHE A 75 -0.37 2.67 -3.68
CA PHE A 75 0.24 2.95 -4.97
C PHE A 75 1.50 3.81 -4.87
N LEU A 76 1.60 4.69 -3.87
CA LEU A 76 2.84 5.40 -3.57
C LEU A 76 4.01 4.43 -3.32
N TYR A 77 3.79 3.32 -2.62
CA TYR A 77 4.81 2.26 -2.49
C TYR A 77 5.30 1.75 -3.85
N VAL A 78 4.35 1.44 -4.74
CA VAL A 78 4.65 0.91 -6.07
C VAL A 78 5.43 1.94 -6.90
N PHE A 79 5.04 3.22 -6.81
CA PHE A 79 5.75 4.32 -7.49
C PHE A 79 7.18 4.51 -6.96
N LEU A 80 7.38 4.50 -5.64
CA LEU A 80 8.71 4.61 -5.06
C LEU A 80 9.60 3.43 -5.44
N TYR A 81 9.04 2.21 -5.41
CA TYR A 81 9.75 1.01 -5.86
C TYR A 81 10.13 1.06 -7.35
N ALA A 82 9.24 1.57 -8.20
CA ALA A 82 9.52 1.76 -9.61
C ALA A 82 10.64 2.79 -9.84
N GLY A 83 10.63 3.88 -9.08
CA GLY A 83 11.69 4.89 -9.11
C GLY A 83 13.05 4.31 -8.74
N ASP A 84 13.11 3.57 -7.63
CA ASP A 84 14.33 2.89 -7.19
C ASP A 84 14.83 1.87 -8.22
N SER A 85 13.94 1.04 -8.75
CA SER A 85 14.27 0.06 -9.80
C SER A 85 14.82 0.71 -11.08
N LEU A 86 14.31 1.90 -11.43
CA LEU A 86 14.75 2.67 -12.58
C LEU A 86 16.15 3.24 -12.35
N ILE A 87 16.41 3.82 -11.17
CA ILE A 87 17.73 4.35 -10.80
C ILE A 87 18.77 3.23 -10.84
N VAL A 88 18.50 2.09 -10.20
CA VAL A 88 19.41 0.93 -10.19
C VAL A 88 19.70 0.43 -11.60
N SER A 89 18.69 0.38 -12.48
CA SER A 89 18.88 -0.06 -13.87
C SER A 89 19.76 0.92 -14.67
N LEU A 90 19.60 2.23 -14.45
CA LEU A 90 20.41 3.26 -15.08
C LEU A 90 21.87 3.22 -14.60
N GLU A 91 22.09 3.08 -13.28
CA GLU A 91 23.45 3.03 -12.71
C GLU A 91 24.21 1.77 -13.13
N SER A 92 23.51 0.63 -13.22
CA SER A 92 24.13 -0.65 -13.59
C SER A 92 24.22 -0.89 -15.11
N ASN A 93 23.69 0.02 -15.94
CA ASN A 93 23.47 -0.21 -17.38
C ASN A 93 22.71 -1.51 -17.68
N ALA A 94 21.90 -1.99 -16.74
CA ALA A 94 21.14 -3.22 -16.88
C ALA A 94 19.81 -2.96 -17.61
N VAL A 95 19.25 -4.02 -18.22
CA VAL A 95 17.93 -3.95 -18.84
C VAL A 95 16.88 -3.74 -17.75
N PHE A 96 16.15 -2.63 -17.86
CA PHE A 96 15.06 -2.32 -16.95
C PHE A 96 13.95 -3.37 -17.03
N SER A 97 13.72 -4.08 -15.91
CA SER A 97 12.72 -5.14 -15.84
C SER A 97 11.36 -4.59 -15.40
N PHE A 98 10.54 -4.17 -16.36
CA PHE A 98 9.18 -3.67 -16.09
C PHE A 98 8.28 -4.71 -15.40
N SER A 99 8.56 -6.01 -15.59
CA SER A 99 7.81 -7.09 -14.94
C SER A 99 7.90 -7.02 -13.41
N ASN A 100 9.01 -6.55 -12.85
CA ASN A 100 9.16 -6.38 -11.40
C ASN A 100 8.17 -5.35 -10.84
N ILE A 101 7.93 -4.27 -11.58
CA ILE A 101 6.96 -3.23 -11.20
C ILE A 101 5.54 -3.77 -11.31
N ILE A 102 5.21 -4.46 -12.41
CA ILE A 102 3.90 -5.11 -12.57
C ILE A 102 3.64 -6.08 -11.41
N ASN A 103 4.62 -6.91 -11.05
CA ASN A 103 4.50 -7.87 -9.96
C ASN A 103 4.22 -7.20 -8.60
N LYS A 104 4.73 -5.98 -8.39
CA LYS A 104 4.41 -5.20 -7.19
C LYS A 104 3.03 -4.54 -7.27
N ALA A 105 2.60 -4.13 -8.45
CA ALA A 105 1.32 -3.44 -8.68
C ALA A 105 0.10 -4.37 -8.77
N ILE A 106 0.28 -5.61 -9.23
CA ILE A 106 -0.82 -6.51 -9.60
C ILE A 106 -1.77 -6.79 -8.45
N TYR A 107 -1.23 -7.09 -7.26
CA TYR A 107 -2.06 -7.36 -6.09
C TYR A 107 -2.84 -6.12 -5.62
N PRO A 108 -2.23 -4.93 -5.44
CA PRO A 108 -2.94 -3.69 -5.16
C PRO A 108 -4.04 -3.36 -6.18
N LEU A 109 -3.77 -3.61 -7.47
CA LEU A 109 -4.75 -3.39 -8.54
C LEU A 109 -5.94 -4.34 -8.40
N PHE A 110 -5.70 -5.63 -8.16
CA PHE A 110 -6.78 -6.59 -7.92
C PHE A 110 -7.55 -6.30 -6.63
N ALA A 111 -6.86 -5.90 -5.56
CA ALA A 111 -7.47 -5.50 -4.31
C ALA A 111 -8.35 -4.25 -4.49
N ALA A 112 -7.86 -3.24 -5.21
CA ALA A 112 -8.66 -2.06 -5.56
C ALA A 112 -9.86 -2.46 -6.41
N TRP A 113 -9.66 -3.29 -7.44
CA TRP A 113 -10.73 -3.77 -8.29
C TRP A 113 -11.83 -4.49 -7.49
N ALA A 114 -11.44 -5.39 -6.58
CA ALA A 114 -12.37 -6.08 -5.70
C ALA A 114 -13.17 -5.09 -4.84
N LEU A 115 -12.54 -4.07 -4.27
CA LEU A 115 -13.24 -3.16 -3.35
C LEU A 115 -14.05 -2.06 -4.05
N TYR A 116 -13.71 -1.69 -5.28
CA TYR A 116 -14.42 -0.65 -6.04
C TYR A 116 -15.47 -1.17 -7.01
N PHE A 117 -15.29 -2.38 -7.55
CA PHE A 117 -16.11 -2.88 -8.67
C PHE A 117 -16.83 -4.20 -8.38
N SER A 118 -16.50 -4.92 -7.31
CA SER A 118 -17.24 -6.14 -6.92
C SER A 118 -18.38 -5.83 -5.94
N ASP A 119 -19.12 -6.87 -5.57
CA ASP A 119 -20.14 -6.87 -4.53
C ASP A 119 -19.68 -6.30 -3.18
N ALA A 120 -18.37 -6.22 -2.91
CA ALA A 120 -17.83 -5.50 -1.74
C ALA A 120 -18.17 -4.01 -1.74
N LYS A 121 -18.39 -3.39 -2.90
CA LYS A 121 -18.78 -1.98 -3.00
C LYS A 121 -20.05 -1.68 -2.20
N ASP A 122 -20.99 -2.64 -2.14
CA ASP A 122 -22.25 -2.50 -1.41
C ASP A 122 -22.05 -2.31 0.10
N PHE A 123 -20.89 -2.69 0.64
CA PHE A 123 -20.55 -2.41 2.03
C PHE A 123 -20.55 -0.90 2.34
N PHE A 124 -20.24 -0.06 1.34
CA PHE A 124 -20.18 1.39 1.48
C PHE A 124 -21.49 2.09 1.07
N ILE A 125 -22.46 1.35 0.54
CA ILE A 125 -23.78 1.87 0.18
C ILE A 125 -24.67 1.67 1.41
N LYS A 126 -25.15 2.76 2.02
CA LYS A 126 -26.16 2.65 3.08
C LYS A 126 -27.42 2.01 2.48
N PRO A 127 -28.10 1.07 3.18
CA PRO A 127 -29.39 0.60 2.73
C PRO A 127 -30.31 1.81 2.60
N THR A 128 -30.76 2.10 1.38
CA THR A 128 -31.92 2.97 1.17
C THR A 128 -33.09 2.28 1.84
N GLU A 129 -33.59 2.87 2.93
CA GLU A 129 -34.89 2.51 3.48
C GLU A 129 -35.91 2.62 2.34
N SER A 130 -36.47 1.48 1.95
CA SER A 130 -37.62 1.36 1.05
C SER A 130 -38.87 1.12 1.87
#